data_AF-A0A965HF02-F1
#
_entry.id   AF-A0A965HF02-F1
#
_cell.length_a   1.000
_cell.length_b   1.000
_cell.length_c   1.000
_cell.angle_alpha   90.00
_cell.angle_beta   90.00
_cell.angle_gamma   90.00
#
_symmetry.space_group_name_H-M   'P 1'
#
loop_
_entity.id
_entity.type
_entity.pdbx_description
1 polymer ?
#
loop_
_entity_poly.entity_id
_entity_poly.type
_entity_poly.pdbx_seq_one_letter_code
_entity_poly.pdbx_strand_id
1 'polypeptide(L)'
;MKRIVIFCQTAPGGKRRLAEEAFRLSAGLSATGRFQLDFVLQRGGLLLLEPEFSGPASAWESLQSSHTRVWVPSGTSRILPGLHLHSLPQENQEQFIQGADLVLRF
;
A
#
# COMPACT_ATOMS: atom_id res chain seq x y z
N MET A 1 -19.59 -3.13 2.06
CA MET A 1 -18.61 -2.16 1.56
C MET A 1 -17.62 -2.93 0.69
N LYS A 2 -17.32 -2.45 -0.52
CA LYS A 2 -16.44 -3.22 -1.42
C LYS A 2 -14.99 -3.16 -0.92
N ARG A 3 -14.28 -4.28 -1.02
CA ARG A 3 -12.88 -4.44 -0.64
C ARG A 3 -11.99 -4.43 -1.88
N ILE A 4 -11.01 -3.54 -1.89
CA ILE A 4 -10.01 -3.41 -2.95
C ILE A 4 -8.65 -3.75 -2.36
N VAL A 5 -7.90 -4.59 -3.07
CA VAL A 5 -6.51 -4.90 -2.72
C VAL A 5 -5.60 -4.39 -3.81
N ILE A 6 -4.58 -3.62 -3.42
CA ILE A 6 -3.56 -3.11 -4.33
C ILE A 6 -2.22 -3.70 -3.91
N PHE A 7 -1.65 -4.58 -4.74
CA PHE A 7 -0.29 -5.06 -4.58
C PHE A 7 0.66 -4.13 -5.33
N CYS A 8 1.61 -3.54 -4.61
CA CYS A 8 2.73 -2.80 -5.18
C CYS A 8 4.01 -3.62 -5.00
N GLN A 9 4.51 -4.17 -6.11
CA GLN A 9 5.71 -5.00 -6.17
C GLN A 9 6.84 -4.32 -6.93
N THR A 10 6.52 -3.37 -7.81
CA THR A 10 7.50 -2.60 -8.58
C THR A 10 8.18 -1.53 -7.75
N ALA A 11 9.44 -1.25 -8.08
CA ALA A 11 10.19 -0.17 -7.48
C ALA A 11 9.76 1.21 -8.03
N PRO A 12 9.76 2.26 -7.20
CA PRO A 12 9.61 3.64 -7.66
C PRO A 12 10.79 4.06 -8.53
N GLY A 13 10.62 5.13 -9.31
CA GLY A 13 11.64 5.65 -10.22
C GLY A 13 11.78 4.87 -11.54
N GLY A 14 10.98 3.82 -11.75
CA GLY A 14 10.92 3.10 -13.02
C GLY A 14 10.37 3.97 -14.16
N LYS A 15 10.69 3.64 -15.42
CA LYS A 15 10.23 4.39 -16.62
C LYS A 15 8.71 4.60 -16.67
N ARG A 16 7.93 3.63 -16.15
CA ARG A 16 6.46 3.67 -16.11
C ARG A 16 5.88 4.18 -14.78
N ARG A 17 6.73 4.43 -13.77
CA ARG A 17 6.33 4.93 -12.45
C ARG A 17 5.15 4.19 -11.79
N LEU A 18 5.12 2.87 -11.95
CA LEU A 18 3.98 2.03 -11.52
C LEU A 18 3.79 2.05 -10.01
N ALA A 19 4.87 2.11 -9.24
CA ALA A 19 4.81 2.19 -7.78
C ALA A 19 4.17 3.52 -7.33
N GLU A 20 4.54 4.63 -7.99
CA GLU A 20 4.01 5.94 -7.70
C GLU A 20 2.53 6.06 -8.12
N GLU A 21 2.12 5.42 -9.21
CA GLU A 21 0.70 5.32 -9.59
C GLU A 21 -0.08 4.47 -8.59
N ALA A 22 0.46 3.33 -8.14
CA ALA A 22 -0.16 2.50 -7.11
C ALA A 22 -0.38 3.29 -5.82
N PHE A 23 0.61 4.09 -5.42
CA PHE A 23 0.53 4.96 -4.26
C PHE A 23 -0.54 6.06 -4.43
N ARG A 24 -0.52 6.80 -5.54
CA ARG A 24 -1.52 7.83 -5.85
C ARG A 24 -2.95 7.28 -5.89
N LEU A 25 -3.12 6.13 -6.54
CA LEU A 25 -4.42 5.46 -6.62
C LEU A 25 -4.91 5.04 -5.24
N SER A 26 -4.04 4.45 -4.42
CA SER A 26 -4.36 4.07 -3.05
C SER A 26 -4.79 5.27 -2.21
N ALA A 27 -4.03 6.38 -2.28
CA ALA A 27 -4.36 7.62 -1.59
C ALA A 27 -5.72 8.17 -2.03
N GLY A 28 -5.97 8.22 -3.34
CA GLY A 28 -7.25 8.67 -3.91
C GLY A 28 -8.43 7.80 -3.47
N LEU A 29 -8.28 6.47 -3.50
CA LEU A 29 -9.32 5.53 -3.06
C LEU A 29 -9.61 5.66 -1.57
N SER A 30 -8.56 5.76 -0.74
CA SER A 30 -8.68 5.97 0.71
C SER A 30 -9.44 7.27 1.02
N ALA A 31 -9.10 8.36 0.34
CA ALA A 31 -9.75 9.66 0.53
C ALA A 31 -11.26 9.64 0.21
N THR A 32 -11.73 8.71 -0.63
CA THR A 32 -13.17 8.58 -0.88
C THR A 32 -13.96 8.02 0.31
N GLY A 33 -13.32 7.21 1.17
CA GLY A 33 -13.98 6.48 2.26
C GLY A 33 -15.04 5.46 1.82
N ARG A 34 -15.17 5.16 0.52
CA ARG A 34 -16.21 4.28 -0.04
C ARG A 34 -15.80 2.81 -0.10
N PHE A 35 -14.51 2.53 0.04
CA PHE A 35 -13.91 1.21 -0.12
C PHE A 35 -13.09 0.82 1.10
N GLN A 36 -13.08 -0.47 1.42
CA GLN A 36 -12.05 -1.02 2.29
C GLN A 36 -10.82 -1.27 1.42
N LEU A 37 -9.70 -0.63 1.75
CA LEU A 37 -8.48 -0.68 0.95
C LEU A 37 -7.38 -1.41 1.73
N ASP A 38 -6.87 -2.50 1.15
CA ASP A 38 -5.62 -3.11 1.58
C ASP A 38 -4.52 -2.74 0.57
N PHE A 39 -3.62 -1.85 0.97
CA PHE A 39 -2.45 -1.49 0.17
C PHE A 39 -1.25 -2.31 0.61
N VAL A 40 -0.83 -3.26 -0.22
CA VAL A 40 0.20 -4.24 0.07
C VAL A 40 1.51 -3.86 -0.62
N LEU A 41 2.50 -3.46 0.16
CA LEU A 41 3.86 -3.17 -0.31
C LEU A 41 4.73 -4.41 -0.21
N GLN A 42 5.38 -4.81 -1.29
CA GLN A 42 6.29 -5.96 -1.32
C GLN A 42 7.44 -5.70 -2.29
N ARG A 43 8.55 -6.44 -2.13
CA ARG A 43 9.69 -6.40 -3.05
C ARG A 43 10.16 -4.95 -3.30
N GLY A 44 10.17 -4.49 -4.55
CA GLY A 44 10.58 -3.13 -4.92
C GLY A 44 9.65 -2.04 -4.38
N GLY A 45 8.36 -2.36 -4.17
CA GLY A 45 7.38 -1.43 -3.63
C GLY A 45 7.69 -0.98 -2.19
N LEU A 46 8.49 -1.76 -1.45
CA LEU A 46 8.96 -1.37 -0.11
C LEU A 46 9.83 -0.11 -0.12
N LEU A 47 10.45 0.22 -1.25
CA LEU A 47 11.19 1.47 -1.40
C LEU A 47 10.29 2.69 -1.29
N LEU A 48 8.98 2.58 -1.53
CA LEU A 48 8.06 3.70 -1.28
C LEU A 48 8.06 4.13 0.19
N LEU A 49 8.43 3.26 1.14
CA LEU A 49 8.55 3.65 2.54
C LEU A 49 9.69 4.65 2.79
N GLU A 50 10.59 4.83 1.84
CA GLU A 50 11.64 5.84 1.95
C GLU A 50 11.11 7.22 1.51
N PRO A 51 11.37 8.28 2.30
CA PRO A 51 10.90 9.63 1.99
C PRO A 51 11.33 10.17 0.62
N GLU A 52 12.47 9.73 0.08
CA GLU A 52 12.93 10.14 -1.25
C GLU A 52 12.01 9.68 -2.39
N PHE A 53 11.21 8.62 -2.18
CA PHE A 53 10.37 8.04 -3.22
C PHE A 53 8.88 8.35 -3.05
N SER A 54 8.36 8.36 -1.82
CA SER A 54 6.95 8.71 -1.56
C SER A 54 6.74 10.16 -1.18
N GLY A 55 7.82 10.92 -0.93
CA GLY A 55 7.76 12.29 -0.47
C GLY A 55 7.67 12.38 1.07
N PRO A 56 7.24 13.53 1.60
CA PRO A 56 7.16 13.73 3.04
C PRO A 56 6.16 12.76 3.68
N ALA A 57 6.32 12.49 4.98
CA ALA A 57 5.41 11.61 5.74
C ALA A 57 3.92 12.02 5.61
N SER A 58 3.64 13.32 5.41
CA SER A 58 2.29 13.83 5.17
C SER A 58 1.63 13.29 3.90
N ALA A 59 2.40 12.81 2.91
CA ALA A 59 1.86 12.12 1.74
C ALA A 59 1.08 10.85 2.13
N TRP A 60 1.47 10.22 3.24
CA TRP A 60 0.86 9.01 3.78
C TRP A 60 -0.34 9.26 4.68
N GLU A 61 -0.60 10.50 5.11
CA GLU A 61 -1.77 10.84 5.95
C GLU A 61 -3.09 10.45 5.27
N SER A 62 -3.16 10.57 3.94
CA SER A 62 -4.32 10.16 3.15
C SER A 62 -4.64 8.66 3.26
N LEU A 63 -3.65 7.83 3.61
CA LEU A 63 -3.79 6.39 3.81
C LEU A 63 -4.03 6.01 5.29
N GLN A 64 -3.96 6.97 6.21
CA GLN A 64 -4.25 6.78 7.63
C GLN A 64 -5.74 6.96 7.90
N SER A 65 -6.56 6.05 7.39
CA SER A 65 -8.01 6.04 7.63
C SER A 65 -8.47 4.71 8.21
N SER A 66 -9.62 4.68 8.88
CA SER A 66 -10.21 3.46 9.43
C SER A 66 -10.56 2.40 8.37
N HIS A 67 -10.55 2.77 7.09
CA HIS A 67 -10.90 1.91 5.97
C HIS A 67 -9.69 1.52 5.12
N THR A 68 -8.51 2.00 5.46
CA THR A 68 -7.28 1.73 4.71
C THR A 68 -6.26 1.05 5.61
N ARG A 69 -5.64 -0.01 5.11
CA ARG A 69 -4.58 -0.75 5.80
C ARG A 69 -3.38 -0.85 4.87
N VAL A 70 -2.22 -0.44 5.37
CA VAL A 70 -0.95 -0.60 4.65
C VAL A 70 -0.25 -1.83 5.20
N TRP A 71 0.04 -2.79 4.32
CA TRP A 71 0.64 -4.06 4.68
C TRP A 71 2.07 -4.17 4.13
N VAL A 72 3.00 -4.62 4.97
CA VAL A 72 4.42 -4.83 4.62
C VAL A 72 4.89 -6.20 5.11
N PRO A 73 5.88 -6.87 4.50
CA PRO A 73 6.39 -8.15 4.98
C PRO A 73 6.86 -8.07 6.44
N SER A 74 6.64 -9.17 7.17
CA SER A 74 7.17 -9.32 8.52
C SER A 74 8.69 -9.08 8.56
N GLY A 75 9.15 -8.32 9.54
CA GLY A 75 10.57 -7.93 9.66
C GLY A 75 10.97 -6.69 8.85
N THR A 76 10.02 -5.99 8.21
CA THR A 76 10.29 -4.68 7.62
C THR A 76 10.62 -3.68 8.72
N SER A 77 11.90 -3.32 8.86
CA SER A 77 12.40 -2.37 9.87
C SER A 77 12.21 -0.90 9.49
N ARG A 78 11.78 -0.64 8.26
CA ARG A 78 11.51 0.71 7.73
C ARG A 78 10.17 1.19 8.27
N ILE A 79 10.23 2.11 9.22
CA ILE A 79 9.04 2.70 9.84
C ILE A 79 9.00 4.18 9.46
N LEU A 80 7.96 4.58 8.72
CA LEU A 80 7.64 5.98 8.54
C LEU A 80 6.98 6.52 9.82
N PRO A 81 7.49 7.61 10.42
CA PRO A 81 6.89 8.18 11.62
C PRO A 81 5.40 8.49 11.41
N GLY A 82 4.56 8.00 12.31
CA GLY A 82 3.11 8.22 12.29
C GLY A 82 2.31 7.25 11.40
N LEU A 83 2.95 6.48 10.52
CA LEU A 83 2.24 5.50 9.68
C LEU A 83 2.09 4.16 10.40
N HIS A 84 0.84 3.75 10.62
CA HIS A 84 0.53 2.43 11.14
C HIS A 84 0.67 1.37 10.03
N LEU A 85 1.79 0.64 10.05
CA LEU A 85 2.05 -0.47 9.15
C LEU A 85 1.59 -1.79 9.76
N HIS A 86 0.88 -2.59 8.98
CA HIS A 86 0.49 -3.94 9.34
C HIS A 86 1.48 -4.97 8.79
N SER A 87 1.82 -5.96 9.60
CA SER A 87 2.69 -7.05 9.18
C SER A 87 1.92 -8.04 8.32
N LEU A 88 2.42 -8.35 7.13
CA LEU A 88 1.96 -9.47 6.32
C LEU A 88 2.38 -10.77 7.00
N PRO A 89 1.44 -11.68 7.29
CA PRO A 89 1.76 -13.06 7.63
C PRO A 89 2.61 -13.66 6.50
N GLN A 90 3.63 -14.45 6.87
CA GLN A 90 4.62 -15.01 5.95
C GLN A 90 4.01 -15.86 4.81
N GLU A 91 2.74 -16.26 4.95
CA GLU A 91 2.04 -17.13 4.02
C GLU A 91 0.66 -16.53 3.71
N ASN A 92 0.36 -16.43 2.40
CA ASN A 92 -0.94 -16.12 1.79
C ASN A 92 -1.19 -14.67 1.35
N GLN A 93 -0.55 -14.29 0.23
CA GLN A 93 -1.18 -13.34 -0.71
C GLN A 93 -2.60 -13.78 -1.11
N GLU A 94 -2.85 -15.09 -1.13
CA GLU A 94 -4.17 -15.67 -1.43
C GLU A 94 -5.26 -15.22 -0.45
N GLN A 95 -4.94 -15.02 0.84
CA GLN A 95 -5.92 -14.51 1.81
C GLN A 95 -6.36 -13.07 1.52
N PHE A 96 -5.46 -12.27 0.92
CA PHE A 96 -5.84 -10.93 0.48
C PHE A 96 -6.76 -10.98 -0.72
N ILE A 97 -6.52 -11.90 -1.64
CA ILE A 97 -7.35 -12.09 -2.83
C ILE A 97 -8.72 -12.67 -2.45
N GLN A 98 -8.75 -13.60 -1.51
CA GLN A 98 -9.99 -14.18 -0.99
C GLN A 98 -10.84 -13.10 -0.30
N GLY A 99 -12.01 -12.83 -0.88
CA GLY A 99 -12.93 -11.81 -0.40
C GLY A 99 -12.61 -10.39 -0.86
N ALA A 100 -11.66 -10.19 -1.77
CA ALA A 100 -11.51 -8.92 -2.48
C ALA A 100 -12.51 -8.83 -3.64
N ASP A 101 -13.20 -7.69 -3.77
CA ASP A 101 -14.05 -7.38 -4.93
C ASP A 101 -13.21 -6.97 -6.14
N LEU A 102 -12.02 -6.42 -5.90
CA LEU A 102 -11.07 -6.02 -6.94
C LEU A 102 -9.64 -6.20 -6.44
N VAL A 103 -8.79 -6.77 -7.28
CA VAL A 103 -7.36 -6.90 -7.04
C VAL A 103 -6.59 -6.22 -8.16
N LEU A 104 -5.72 -5.28 -7.79
CA LEU A 104 -4.81 -4.60 -8.71
C LEU A 104 -3.36 -4.96 -8.36
N ARG A 105 -2.52 -5.11 -9.39
CA ARG A 105 -1.11 -5.48 -9.25
C ARG A 105 -0.25 -4.52 -10.04
N PHE A 106 0.70 -3.89 -9.37
CA PHE A 106 1.59 -2.87 -9.88
C PHE A 106 3.05 -3.26 -9.69
#